data_AF-A0A961LZV8-F1
#
_entry.id   AF-A0A961LZV8-F1
#
_cell.length_a   1.000
_cell.length_b   1.000
_cell.length_c   1.000
_cell.angle_alpha   90.00
_cell.angle_beta   90.00
_cell.angle_gamma   90.00
#
_symmetry.space_group_name_H-M   'P 1'
#
loop_
_entity.id
_entity.type
_entity.pdbx_description
1 polymer ?
#
loop_
_entity_poly.entity_id
_entity_poly.type
_entity_poly.pdbx_seq_one_letter_code
_entity_poly.pdbx_strand_id
1 'polypeptide(L)'
;MNALAMQAALEALGIHTRVISAIPMDQVCEPYIRRRAVRHLEKGRVCIFAAGTGNPYFTTDTAATLRASEMGCEGVFKGTKVDGVYDKDPKKFADAKRYDVVSYDEALEKNLGVMDATAIALARDNKLPIIVFSLDAPGGFRSILAGEGTYTRVAG
;
A
#
# COMPACT_ATOMS: atom_id res chain seq x y z
N MET A 1 2.24 8.04 17.46
CA MET A 1 1.61 8.07 16.12
C MET A 1 2.67 7.70 15.08
N ASN A 2 2.55 6.56 14.40
CA ASN A 2 3.59 6.05 13.48
C ASN A 2 3.92 7.03 12.34
N ALA A 3 2.93 7.78 11.86
CA ALA A 3 3.10 8.74 10.78
C ALA A 3 4.10 9.86 11.13
N LEU A 4 4.06 10.38 12.36
CA LEU A 4 5.00 11.42 12.83
C LEU A 4 6.42 10.87 12.98
N ALA A 5 6.56 9.62 13.45
CA ALA A 5 7.86 8.97 13.53
C ALA A 5 8.48 8.78 12.14
N MET A 6 7.67 8.36 11.16
CA MET A 6 8.08 8.26 9.76
C MET A 6 8.43 9.61 9.15
N GLN A 7 7.65 10.66 9.44
CA GLN A 7 7.98 12.02 9.01
C GLN A 7 9.33 12.47 9.56
N ALA A 8 9.56 12.32 10.86
CA ALA A 8 10.83 12.70 11.49
C ALA A 8 12.03 11.95 10.89
N ALA A 9 11.88 10.64 10.63
CA ALA A 9 12.92 9.84 10.01
C ALA A 9 13.24 10.30 8.57
N LEU A 10 12.23 10.64 7.77
CA LEU A 10 12.41 11.13 6.40
C LEU A 10 12.99 12.55 6.37
N GLU A 11 12.53 13.43 7.24
CA GLU A 11 13.01 14.81 7.33
C GLU A 11 14.46 14.87 7.82
N ALA A 12 14.90 13.96 8.69
CA ALA A 12 16.30 13.81 9.08
C ALA A 12 17.22 13.45 7.89
N LEU A 13 16.66 12.87 6.82
CA LEU A 13 17.34 12.57 5.56
C LEU A 13 17.16 13.67 4.51
N GLY A 14 16.57 14.82 4.87
CA GLY A 14 16.30 15.93 3.96
C GLY A 14 15.10 15.72 3.03
N ILE A 15 14.27 14.69 3.26
CA ILE A 15 13.11 14.38 2.42
C ILE A 15 11.90 15.19 2.93
N HIS A 16 11.41 16.11 2.10
CA HIS A 16 10.24 16.90 2.43
C HIS A 16 8.98 16.03 2.52
N THR A 17 8.37 16.00 3.70
CA THR A 17 7.29 15.07 4.02
C THR A 17 6.07 15.81 4.58
N ARG A 18 4.87 15.28 4.39
CA ARG A 18 3.63 15.82 4.95
C ARG A 18 2.76 14.70 5.51
N VAL A 19 2.43 14.78 6.79
CA VAL A 19 1.44 13.90 7.41
C VAL A 19 0.05 14.47 7.20
N ILE A 20 -0.84 13.65 6.67
CA ILE A 20 -2.20 14.01 6.28
C ILE A 20 -3.17 13.01 6.92
N SER A 21 -4.07 13.46 7.79
CA SER A 21 -4.98 12.58 8.53
C SER A 21 -6.41 12.65 7.99
N ALA A 22 -7.07 11.50 7.92
CA ALA A 22 -8.51 11.42 7.62
C ALA A 22 -9.38 12.00 8.75
N ILE A 23 -8.88 12.02 9.99
CA ILE A 23 -9.53 12.65 11.14
C ILE A 23 -8.79 13.97 11.45
N PRO A 24 -9.48 15.12 11.54
CA PRO A 24 -8.84 16.40 11.84
C PRO A 24 -8.06 16.38 13.17
N MET A 25 -6.83 16.88 13.14
CA MET A 25 -5.93 16.97 14.30
C MET A 25 -5.12 18.26 14.22
N ASP A 26 -5.75 19.39 14.55
CA ASP A 26 -5.28 20.75 14.24
C ASP A 26 -3.83 21.04 14.62
N GLN A 27 -3.36 20.53 15.77
CA GLN A 27 -2.01 20.78 16.29
C GLN A 27 -0.98 19.72 15.87
N VAL A 28 -1.39 18.66 15.16
CA VAL A 28 -0.57 17.47 14.95
C VAL A 28 -0.27 17.23 13.47
N CYS A 29 -1.27 17.34 12.59
CA CYS A 29 -1.07 17.08 11.17
C CYS A 29 -2.16 17.72 10.30
N GLU A 30 -1.93 17.79 8.98
CA GLU A 30 -2.89 18.39 8.06
C GLU A 30 -4.14 17.51 7.91
N PRO A 31 -5.36 18.08 7.84
CA PRO A 31 -6.55 17.31 7.49
C PRO A 31 -6.49 16.87 6.02
N TYR A 32 -7.09 15.73 5.71
CA TYR A 32 -7.16 15.24 4.34
C TYR A 32 -8.00 16.15 3.45
N ILE A 33 -7.32 16.80 2.50
CA ILE A 33 -7.92 17.58 1.42
C ILE A 33 -7.26 17.11 0.13
N ARG A 34 -8.00 16.37 -0.71
CA ARG A 34 -7.49 15.74 -1.94
C ARG A 34 -6.61 16.69 -2.78
N ARG A 35 -7.12 17.89 -3.09
CA ARG A 35 -6.40 18.89 -3.91
C ARG A 35 -5.08 19.34 -3.29
N ARG A 36 -5.00 19.41 -1.95
CA ARG A 36 -3.77 19.77 -1.23
C ARG A 36 -2.77 18.61 -1.24
N ALA A 37 -3.23 17.38 -1.03
CA ALA A 37 -2.40 16.18 -1.09
C ALA A 37 -1.77 16.02 -2.50
N VAL A 38 -2.56 16.15 -3.56
CA VAL A 38 -2.06 16.13 -4.95
C VAL A 38 -1.01 17.22 -5.17
N ARG A 39 -1.23 18.45 -4.70
CA ARG A 39 -0.26 19.54 -4.81
C ARG A 39 1.06 19.27 -4.05
N HIS A 40 1.02 18.49 -2.96
CA HIS A 40 2.25 18.07 -2.28
C HIS A 40 3.02 17.05 -3.13
N LEU A 41 2.32 16.10 -3.76
CA LEU A 41 2.93 15.12 -4.68
C LEU A 41 3.53 15.81 -5.92
N GLU A 42 2.84 16.77 -6.53
CA GLU A 42 3.35 17.59 -7.65
C GLU A 42 4.65 18.35 -7.30
N LYS A 43 4.88 18.63 -6.02
CA LYS A 43 6.09 19.28 -5.51
C LYS A 43 7.19 18.30 -5.10
N GLY A 44 7.02 17.00 -5.40
CA GLY A 44 7.97 15.95 -5.05
C GLY A 44 8.05 15.66 -3.55
N ARG A 45 6.99 15.93 -2.78
CA ARG A 45 6.95 15.66 -1.33
C ARG A 45 6.39 14.26 -1.07
N VAL A 46 6.89 13.61 -0.02
CA VAL A 46 6.30 12.37 0.49
C VAL A 46 5.04 12.70 1.29
N CYS A 47 3.91 12.13 0.91
CA CYS A 47 2.66 12.23 1.65
C CYS A 47 2.45 10.97 2.50
N ILE A 48 2.32 11.14 3.81
CA ILE A 48 2.02 10.06 4.76
C ILE A 48 0.56 10.19 5.19
N PHE A 49 -0.28 9.27 4.76
CA PHE A 49 -1.69 9.24 5.14
C PHE A 49 -1.88 8.53 6.49
N ALA A 50 -2.62 9.17 7.40
CA ALA A 50 -2.91 8.68 8.73
C ALA A 50 -4.43 8.57 8.98
N ALA A 51 -4.80 7.87 10.04
CA ALA A 51 -6.19 7.59 10.43
C ALA A 51 -7.03 6.79 9.39
N GLY A 52 -6.37 6.13 8.44
CA GLY A 52 -7.03 5.26 7.46
C GLY A 52 -8.08 5.99 6.62
N THR A 53 -9.29 5.44 6.55
CA THR A 53 -10.44 6.09 5.92
C THR A 53 -11.11 7.13 6.83
N GLY A 54 -10.75 7.17 8.12
CA GLY A 54 -11.44 7.93 9.17
C GLY A 54 -12.68 7.23 9.72
N ASN A 55 -13.04 6.05 9.18
CA ASN A 55 -14.23 5.31 9.56
C ASN A 55 -13.87 3.96 10.21
N PRO A 56 -14.59 3.53 11.27
CA PRO A 56 -14.48 2.17 11.80
C PRO A 56 -14.81 1.12 10.73
N TYR A 57 -14.40 -0.12 10.99
CA TYR A 57 -14.65 -1.31 10.13
C TYR A 57 -13.92 -1.36 8.79
N PHE A 58 -13.21 -0.30 8.40
CA PHE A 58 -12.33 -0.32 7.24
C PHE A 58 -10.91 -0.71 7.63
N THR A 59 -10.32 -1.61 6.84
CA THR A 59 -8.92 -2.04 7.02
C THR A 59 -7.95 -0.96 6.55
N THR A 60 -6.68 -1.10 6.95
CA THR A 60 -5.60 -0.27 6.42
C THR A 60 -5.39 -0.49 4.92
N ASP A 61 -5.59 -1.72 4.42
CA ASP A 61 -5.50 -2.03 3.00
C ASP A 61 -6.57 -1.25 2.20
N THR A 62 -7.82 -1.22 2.69
CA THR A 62 -8.88 -0.43 2.03
C THR A 62 -8.53 1.05 2.04
N ALA A 63 -8.00 1.58 3.15
CA ALA A 63 -7.58 2.97 3.21
C ALA A 63 -6.43 3.28 2.23
N ALA A 64 -5.46 2.38 2.10
CA ALA A 64 -4.34 2.53 1.18
C ALA A 64 -4.82 2.54 -0.27
N THR A 65 -5.68 1.59 -0.65
CA THR A 65 -6.27 1.52 -2.00
C THR A 65 -7.12 2.75 -2.32
N LEU A 66 -7.91 3.23 -1.35
CA LEU A 66 -8.70 4.45 -1.51
C LEU A 66 -7.82 5.67 -1.79
N ARG A 67 -6.79 5.89 -0.96
CA ARG A 67 -5.89 7.03 -1.14
C ARG A 67 -5.10 6.91 -2.45
N ALA A 68 -4.65 5.72 -2.81
CA ALA A 68 -3.95 5.50 -4.07
C ALA A 68 -4.84 5.81 -5.29
N SER A 69 -6.11 5.38 -5.29
CA SER A 69 -7.08 5.75 -6.32
C SER A 69 -7.31 7.27 -6.38
N GLU A 70 -7.57 7.91 -5.23
CA GLU A 70 -7.82 9.35 -5.20
C GLU A 70 -6.61 10.18 -5.64
N MET A 71 -5.39 9.73 -5.33
CA MET A 71 -4.14 10.37 -5.73
C MET A 71 -3.73 10.05 -7.18
N GLY A 72 -4.44 9.15 -7.88
CA GLY A 72 -4.11 8.75 -9.24
C GLY A 72 -2.79 7.97 -9.32
N CYS A 73 -2.49 7.15 -8.31
CA CYS A 73 -1.31 6.30 -8.30
C CYS A 73 -1.35 5.23 -9.39
N GLU A 74 -0.19 4.83 -9.88
CA GLU A 74 -0.05 3.79 -10.92
C GLU A 74 -0.10 2.37 -10.35
N GLY A 75 0.01 2.21 -9.03
CA GLY A 75 -0.08 0.94 -8.35
C GLY A 75 0.00 1.07 -6.83
N VAL A 76 -0.37 0.00 -6.13
CA VAL A 76 -0.26 -0.12 -4.67
C VAL A 76 0.80 -1.15 -4.35
N PHE A 77 1.80 -0.75 -3.57
CA PHE A 77 2.88 -1.61 -3.12
C PHE A 77 2.59 -2.08 -1.69
N LYS A 78 2.26 -3.35 -1.53
CA LYS A 78 1.99 -3.98 -0.24
C LYS A 78 3.23 -4.74 0.23
N GLY A 79 3.99 -4.11 1.12
CA GLY A 79 5.11 -4.74 1.81
C GLY A 79 4.63 -5.68 2.91
N THR A 80 5.03 -6.95 2.86
CA THR A 80 4.66 -7.98 3.84
C THR A 80 5.91 -8.71 4.37
N LYS A 81 5.70 -9.73 5.20
CA LYS A 81 6.76 -10.61 5.71
C LYS A 81 7.05 -11.81 4.78
N VAL A 82 6.26 -11.96 3.72
CA VAL A 82 6.45 -12.98 2.68
C VAL A 82 6.69 -12.27 1.35
N ASP A 83 7.35 -12.93 0.42
CA ASP A 83 7.82 -12.40 -0.86
C ASP A 83 6.78 -12.50 -1.99
N GLY A 84 5.51 -12.70 -1.64
CA GLY A 84 4.41 -12.74 -2.59
C GLY A 84 3.14 -13.33 -2.04
N VAL A 85 2.23 -13.67 -2.95
CA VAL A 85 0.97 -14.35 -2.68
C VAL A 85 1.16 -15.84 -2.95
N TYR A 86 0.64 -16.67 -2.05
CA TYR A 86 0.76 -18.12 -2.11
C TYR A 86 -0.61 -18.79 -2.14
N ASP A 87 -0.67 -20.00 -2.67
CA ASP A 87 -1.87 -20.85 -2.62
C ASP A 87 -2.25 -21.27 -1.19
N LYS A 88 -1.26 -21.35 -0.29
CA LYS A 88 -1.40 -21.64 1.14
C LYS A 88 -0.23 -21.05 1.92
N ASP A 89 -0.36 -21.01 3.25
CA ASP A 89 0.64 -20.39 4.13
C ASP A 89 2.03 -21.07 4.00
N PRO A 90 3.05 -20.40 3.44
CA PRO A 90 4.37 -20.98 3.23
C PRO A 90 5.13 -21.27 4.53
N LYS A 91 4.68 -20.71 5.66
CA LYS A 91 5.27 -21.02 6.98
C LYS A 91 4.74 -22.33 7.56
N LYS A 92 3.57 -22.77 7.12
CA LYS A 92 2.92 -24.01 7.58
C LYS A 92 3.09 -25.15 6.59
N PHE A 93 3.18 -24.83 5.31
CA PHE A 93 3.20 -25.79 4.22
C PHE A 93 4.46 -25.58 3.37
N ALA A 94 5.40 -26.52 3.44
CA ALA A 94 6.64 -26.45 2.66
C ALA A 94 6.42 -26.59 1.14
N ASP A 95 5.26 -27.10 0.73
CA ASP A 95 4.86 -27.25 -0.67
C ASP A 95 3.98 -26.07 -1.18
N ALA A 96 3.92 -24.97 -0.43
CA ALA A 96 3.23 -23.75 -0.86
C ALA A 96 3.86 -23.17 -2.13
N LYS A 97 3.00 -22.84 -3.10
CA LYS A 97 3.39 -22.30 -4.40
C LYS A 97 3.08 -20.82 -4.45
N ARG A 98 4.11 -20.03 -4.75
CA ARG A 98 3.99 -18.60 -4.98
C ARG A 98 3.41 -18.36 -6.37
N TYR A 99 2.51 -17.39 -6.47
CA TYR A 99 2.03 -16.89 -7.75
C TYR A 99 2.91 -15.75 -8.25
N ASP A 100 3.19 -15.69 -9.53
CA ASP A 100 3.85 -14.51 -10.13
C ASP A 100 2.82 -13.44 -10.50
N VAL A 101 1.69 -13.86 -11.06
CA VAL A 101 0.55 -13.01 -11.41
C VAL A 101 -0.75 -13.67 -10.93
N VAL A 102 -1.67 -12.87 -10.41
CA VAL A 102 -3.01 -13.30 -9.96
C VAL A 102 -4.04 -12.29 -10.45
N SER A 103 -5.21 -12.73 -10.93
CA SER A 103 -6.29 -11.79 -11.24
C SER A 103 -7.01 -11.31 -9.97
N TYR A 104 -7.71 -10.17 -10.03
CA TYR A 104 -8.52 -9.73 -8.88
C TYR A 104 -9.59 -10.76 -8.50
N ASP A 105 -10.20 -11.40 -9.50
CA ASP A 105 -11.24 -12.40 -9.28
C ASP A 105 -10.64 -13.68 -8.67
N GLU A 106 -9.48 -14.13 -9.14
CA GLU A 106 -8.79 -15.28 -8.52
C GLU A 106 -8.40 -15.01 -7.07
N ALA A 107 -7.95 -13.79 -6.76
CA ALA A 107 -7.59 -13.41 -5.40
C ALA A 107 -8.80 -13.46 -4.46
N LEU A 108 -10.00 -13.09 -4.95
CA LEU A 108 -11.26 -13.16 -4.21
C LEU A 108 -11.80 -14.60 -4.11
N GLU A 109 -11.88 -15.31 -5.23
CA GLU A 109 -12.45 -16.66 -5.32
C GLU A 109 -11.65 -17.68 -4.49
N LYS A 110 -10.32 -17.61 -4.58
CA LYS A 110 -9.41 -18.52 -3.84
C LYS A 110 -9.06 -18.00 -2.45
N ASN A 111 -9.57 -16.83 -2.07
CA ASN A 111 -9.32 -16.17 -0.78
C ASN A 111 -7.82 -16.13 -0.42
N LEU A 112 -6.98 -15.66 -1.36
CA LEU A 112 -5.52 -15.76 -1.29
C LEU A 112 -4.86 -14.81 -0.25
N GLY A 113 -5.65 -14.14 0.58
CA GLY A 113 -5.15 -13.26 1.64
C GLY A 113 -4.34 -12.05 1.14
N VAL A 114 -4.54 -11.63 -0.11
CA VAL A 114 -3.84 -10.48 -0.71
C VAL A 114 -4.14 -9.20 0.04
N MET A 115 -5.43 -8.88 0.18
CA MET A 115 -6.03 -7.82 0.98
C MET A 115 -7.44 -8.29 1.35
N ASP A 116 -8.17 -7.53 2.16
CA ASP A 116 -9.60 -7.78 2.34
C ASP A 116 -10.38 -7.55 1.03
N ALA A 117 -11.56 -8.14 0.95
CA ALA A 117 -12.38 -8.10 -0.26
C ALA A 117 -12.75 -6.67 -0.71
N THR A 118 -12.94 -5.75 0.23
CA THR A 118 -13.27 -4.35 -0.09
C THR A 118 -12.09 -3.63 -0.75
N ALA A 119 -10.88 -3.84 -0.26
CA ALA A 119 -9.67 -3.30 -0.87
C ALA A 119 -9.42 -3.88 -2.27
N ILE A 120 -9.63 -5.19 -2.48
CA ILE A 120 -9.47 -5.82 -3.80
C ILE A 120 -10.51 -5.29 -4.79
N ALA A 121 -11.78 -5.19 -4.37
CA ALA A 121 -12.84 -4.64 -5.22
C ALA A 121 -12.54 -3.19 -5.63
N LEU A 122 -12.10 -2.36 -4.68
CA LEU A 122 -11.74 -0.97 -4.97
C LEU A 122 -10.54 -0.87 -5.92
N ALA A 123 -9.55 -1.75 -5.78
CA ALA A 123 -8.40 -1.80 -6.70
C ALA A 123 -8.83 -2.21 -8.10
N ARG A 124 -9.69 -3.24 -8.23
CA ARG A 124 -10.25 -3.72 -9.49
C ARG A 124 -11.02 -2.62 -10.23
N ASP A 125 -11.95 -1.96 -9.55
CA ASP A 125 -12.80 -0.92 -10.15
C ASP A 125 -11.99 0.28 -10.67
N ASN A 126 -10.84 0.55 -10.04
CA ASN A 126 -9.92 1.62 -10.44
C ASN A 126 -8.76 1.14 -11.31
N LYS A 127 -8.73 -0.14 -11.72
CA LYS A 127 -7.64 -0.76 -12.50
C LYS A 127 -6.25 -0.54 -11.86
N LEU A 128 -6.20 -0.56 -10.54
CA LEU A 128 -5.03 -0.23 -9.75
C LEU A 128 -4.25 -1.49 -9.38
N PRO A 129 -3.13 -1.80 -10.06
CA PRO A 129 -2.39 -3.03 -9.81
C PRO A 129 -1.81 -3.05 -8.39
N ILE A 130 -1.87 -4.21 -7.75
CA ILE A 130 -1.31 -4.43 -6.42
C ILE A 130 -0.04 -5.26 -6.56
N ILE A 131 1.06 -4.77 -6.01
CA ILE A 131 2.36 -5.47 -5.97
C ILE A 131 2.61 -5.94 -4.54
N VAL A 132 2.56 -7.24 -4.32
CA VAL A 132 2.83 -7.86 -3.01
C VAL A 132 4.28 -8.33 -2.98
N PHE A 133 5.04 -7.88 -1.99
CA PHE A 133 6.47 -8.17 -1.89
C PHE A 133 6.93 -8.24 -0.43
N SER A 134 8.14 -8.72 -0.20
CA SER A 134 8.76 -8.75 1.14
C SER A 134 9.52 -7.45 1.41
N LEU A 135 9.30 -6.85 2.57
CA LEU A 135 10.11 -5.70 3.02
C LEU A 135 11.58 -6.09 3.30
N ASP A 136 11.83 -7.37 3.56
CA ASP A 136 13.15 -7.93 3.84
C ASP A 136 13.87 -8.39 2.56
N ALA A 137 13.31 -8.11 1.38
CA ALA A 137 13.91 -8.50 0.11
C ALA A 137 15.31 -7.87 -0.08
N PRO A 138 16.29 -8.60 -0.65
CA PRO A 138 17.58 -8.03 -1.01
C PRO A 138 17.41 -6.82 -1.96
N GLY A 139 18.10 -5.71 -1.66
CA GLY A 139 17.93 -4.44 -2.38
C GLY A 139 16.70 -3.62 -1.93
N GLY A 140 15.87 -4.16 -1.04
CA GLY A 140 14.74 -3.50 -0.40
C GLY A 140 13.66 -3.04 -1.38
N PHE A 141 12.90 -2.01 -1.00
CA PHE A 141 11.83 -1.48 -1.82
C PHE A 141 12.32 -0.96 -3.20
N ARG A 142 13.59 -0.55 -3.30
CA ARG A 142 14.18 -0.05 -4.55
C ARG A 142 14.25 -1.13 -5.64
N SER A 143 14.62 -2.36 -5.31
CA SER A 143 14.71 -3.44 -6.31
C SER A 143 13.34 -3.82 -6.85
N ILE A 144 12.31 -3.75 -6.00
CA ILE A 144 10.91 -3.96 -6.40
C ILE A 144 10.43 -2.88 -7.35
N LEU A 145 10.76 -1.60 -7.07
CA LEU A 145 10.45 -0.49 -7.99
C LEU A 145 11.20 -0.58 -9.33
N ALA A 146 12.40 -1.17 -9.34
CA ALA A 146 13.16 -1.42 -10.56
C ALA A 146 12.65 -2.64 -11.36
N GLY A 147 11.73 -3.44 -10.80
CA GLY A 147 11.24 -4.67 -11.42
C GLY A 147 12.19 -5.87 -11.31
N GLU A 148 13.23 -5.78 -10.50
CA GLU A 148 14.28 -6.81 -10.36
C GLU A 148 14.05 -7.74 -9.17
N GLY A 149 13.22 -7.33 -8.21
CA GLY A 149 12.95 -8.09 -6.99
C GLY A 149 11.81 -9.12 -7.13
N THR A 150 11.70 -9.97 -6.12
CA THR A 150 10.67 -11.00 -6.01
C THR A 150 9.36 -10.39 -5.52
N TYR A 151 8.31 -10.44 -6.35
CA TYR A 151 6.96 -9.99 -6.00
C TYR A 151 5.88 -10.82 -6.69
N THR A 152 4.64 -10.66 -6.26
CA THR A 152 3.44 -11.10 -6.99
C THR A 152 2.65 -9.88 -7.45
N ARG A 153 2.23 -9.87 -8.71
CA ARG A 153 1.38 -8.82 -9.26
C ARG A 153 -0.08 -9.26 -9.29
N VAL A 154 -0.96 -8.49 -8.65
CA VAL A 154 -2.41 -8.69 -8.74
C VAL A 154 -3.00 -7.64 -9.67
N ALA A 155 -3.53 -8.08 -10.80
CA ALA A 155 -4.09 -7.23 -11.86
C ALA A 155 -4.97 -8.07 -12.81
N GLY A 156 -5.89 -7.42 -13.53
CA GLY A 156 -6.78 -8.07 -14.50
C GLY A 156 -7.94 -7.17 -14.87
#